data_AF-A0A4S8V792-F1
#
_entry.id   AF-A0A4S8V792-F1
#
_cell.length_a   1.000
_cell.length_b   1.000
_cell.length_c   1.000
_cell.angle_alpha   90.00
_cell.angle_beta   90.00
_cell.angle_gamma   90.00
#
_symmetry.space_group_name_H-M   'P 1'
#
loop_
_entity.id
_entity.type
_entity.pdbx_description
1 polymer ?
#
loop_
_entity_poly.entity_id
_entity_poly.type
_entity_poly.pdbx_seq_one_letter_code
_entity_poly.pdbx_strand_id
1 'polypeptide(L)'
;MVILANVPQGNHTALGISQAMSRLLFVDHGTLPFSNTTTGFSKLISPYASSYHLRAAFASHDGQAASHLLNNLWLPMILKTNANYTGCFWETLDLDGRPGLGDGTSLCHAWSSGPTAELSRNVLGIQPVAPGFREWRVAPQSLGLTWAKGSQPTPFGDIAVDWRIDEAGLVTITVESPVGTHGT
;
A
#
# COMPACT_ATOMS: atom_id res chain seq x y z
N MET A 1 11.21 0.90 -7.76
CA MET A 1 10.83 1.09 -9.18
C MET A 1 11.03 -0.14 -10.05
N VAL A 2 12.16 -0.86 -9.99
CA VAL A 2 12.40 -2.02 -10.89
C VAL A 2 11.31 -3.11 -10.85
N ILE A 3 10.81 -3.46 -9.66
CA ILE A 3 9.68 -4.40 -9.49
C ILE A 3 8.46 -3.93 -10.29
N LEU A 4 8.08 -2.66 -10.13
CA LEU A 4 6.88 -2.09 -10.75
C LEU A 4 7.01 -1.91 -12.27
N ALA A 5 8.24 -1.82 -12.76
CA ALA A 5 8.54 -1.76 -14.20
C ALA A 5 8.69 -3.14 -14.84
N ASN A 6 8.44 -4.23 -14.09
CA ASN A 6 8.59 -5.61 -14.54
C ASN A 6 9.96 -5.93 -15.15
N VAL A 7 11.00 -5.28 -14.62
CA VAL A 7 12.40 -5.45 -15.03
C VAL A 7 13.08 -6.72 -14.47
N PRO A 8 12.75 -7.24 -13.26
CA PRO A 8 13.48 -8.37 -12.68
C PRO A 8 13.46 -9.60 -13.61
N GLN A 9 14.64 -10.12 -13.97
CA GLN A 9 14.83 -11.30 -14.82
C GLN A 9 15.85 -12.27 -14.21
N GLY A 10 15.71 -13.56 -14.55
CA GLY A 10 16.64 -14.61 -14.11
C GLY A 10 16.62 -14.81 -12.59
N ASN A 11 17.80 -14.79 -11.95
CA ASN A 11 17.96 -15.11 -10.54
C ASN A 11 17.45 -14.01 -9.58
N HIS A 12 17.08 -12.83 -10.09
CA HIS A 12 16.62 -11.72 -9.26
C HIS A 12 15.09 -11.69 -9.29
N THR A 13 14.45 -12.31 -8.30
CA THR A 13 12.98 -12.32 -8.20
C THR A 13 12.45 -11.00 -7.63
N ALA A 14 11.21 -10.65 -7.97
CA ALA A 14 10.56 -9.46 -7.42
C ALA A 14 10.48 -9.49 -5.87
N LEU A 15 10.21 -10.67 -5.29
CA LEU A 15 10.24 -10.89 -3.85
C LEU A 15 11.65 -10.72 -3.26
N GLY A 16 12.68 -11.30 -3.90
CA GLY A 16 14.06 -11.16 -3.44
C GLY A 16 14.54 -9.71 -3.44
N ILE A 17 14.14 -8.93 -4.45
CA ILE A 17 14.41 -7.49 -4.51
C ILE A 17 13.65 -6.75 -3.42
N SER A 18 12.36 -7.05 -3.20
CA SER A 18 11.55 -6.44 -2.14
C SER A 18 12.21 -6.65 -0.77
N GLN A 19 12.57 -7.89 -0.45
CA GLN A 19 13.24 -8.24 0.81
C GLN A 19 14.62 -7.58 0.96
N ALA A 20 15.39 -7.45 -0.12
CA ALA A 20 16.65 -6.73 -0.09
C ALA A 20 16.44 -5.24 0.20
N MET A 21 15.45 -4.60 -0.42
CA MET A 21 15.09 -3.21 -0.15
C MET A 21 14.63 -3.02 1.29
N SER A 22 13.79 -3.93 1.81
CA SER A 22 13.36 -3.91 3.21
C SER A 22 14.55 -3.95 4.17
N ARG A 23 15.51 -4.86 3.96
CA ARG A 23 16.73 -4.94 4.78
C ARG A 23 17.60 -3.69 4.74
N LEU A 24 17.63 -2.99 3.61
CA LEU A 24 18.52 -1.84 3.40
C LEU A 24 17.89 -0.51 3.82
N LEU A 25 16.58 -0.39 3.74
CA LEU A 25 15.88 0.90 3.83
C LEU A 25 14.85 0.98 4.94
N PHE A 26 14.43 -0.14 5.54
CA PHE A 26 13.44 -0.06 6.60
C PHE A 26 14.06 0.49 7.88
N VAL A 27 13.27 1.30 8.55
CA VAL A 27 13.52 1.88 9.87
C VAL A 27 12.26 1.66 10.72
N ASP A 28 12.37 1.92 12.02
CA ASP A 28 11.31 1.61 12.98
C ASP A 28 9.97 2.24 12.62
N HIS A 29 9.98 3.45 12.06
CA HIS A 29 8.78 4.22 11.72
C HIS A 29 8.48 4.29 10.21
N GLY A 30 9.07 3.40 9.40
CA GLY A 30 8.79 3.34 7.96
C GLY A 30 9.98 2.92 7.11
N THR A 31 10.26 3.68 6.06
CA THR A 31 11.36 3.39 5.12
C THR A 31 12.00 4.67 4.61
N LEU A 32 13.33 4.64 4.44
CA LEU A 32 14.08 5.72 3.83
C LEU A 32 13.95 5.69 2.31
N PRO A 33 13.79 6.86 1.65
CA PRO A 33 13.75 6.95 0.19
C PRO A 33 15.11 6.64 -0.47
N PHE A 34 16.19 6.78 0.30
CA PHE A 34 17.57 6.53 -0.13
C PHE A 34 18.31 5.75 0.97
N SER A 35 19.39 5.07 0.61
CA SER A 35 20.25 4.41 1.61
C SER A 35 20.75 5.43 2.64
N ASN A 36 20.86 5.01 3.89
CA ASN A 36 21.38 5.83 4.99
C ASN A 36 22.85 6.28 4.76
N THR A 37 23.54 5.64 3.82
CA THR A 37 24.91 5.98 3.38
C THR A 37 24.96 6.97 2.22
N THR A 38 23.83 7.30 1.58
CA THR A 38 23.79 8.26 0.47
C THR A 38 23.94 9.68 1.01
N THR A 39 24.96 10.40 0.55
CA THR A 39 25.23 11.78 0.94
C THR A 39 24.40 12.77 0.11
N GLY A 40 24.13 13.95 0.68
CA GLY A 40 23.40 15.03 -0.02
C GLY A 40 21.87 14.93 0.01
N PHE A 41 21.30 13.90 0.67
CA PHE A 41 19.85 13.75 0.84
C PHE A 41 19.45 13.81 2.30
N SER A 42 18.26 14.35 2.57
CA SER A 42 17.69 14.38 3.91
C SER A 42 17.27 12.99 4.37
N LYS A 43 17.47 12.69 5.66
CA LYS A 43 17.11 11.41 6.28
C LYS A 43 15.66 11.43 6.80
N LEU A 44 14.75 11.88 5.94
CA LEU A 44 13.32 11.90 6.25
C LEU A 44 12.64 10.68 5.62
N ILE A 45 11.66 10.17 6.34
CA ILE A 45 10.71 9.19 5.82
C ILE A 45 9.72 9.96 4.95
N SER A 46 9.55 9.51 3.71
CA SER A 46 8.64 10.14 2.75
C SER A 46 7.48 9.19 2.44
N PRO A 47 6.26 9.42 2.97
CA PRO A 47 5.09 8.63 2.62
C PRO A 47 4.79 8.58 1.11
N TYR A 48 5.16 9.62 0.36
CA TYR A 48 5.15 9.58 -1.10
C TYR A 48 6.02 8.45 -1.65
N ALA A 49 7.31 8.41 -1.29
CA ALA A 49 8.20 7.33 -1.71
C ALA A 49 7.74 5.97 -1.16
N SER A 50 7.34 5.91 0.10
CA SER A 50 6.84 4.71 0.78
C SER A 50 5.61 4.12 0.11
N SER A 51 4.78 4.93 -0.54
CA SER A 51 3.64 4.44 -1.32
C SER A 51 4.09 3.54 -2.49
N TYR A 52 5.24 3.84 -3.11
CA TYR A 52 5.82 2.98 -4.14
C TYR A 52 6.48 1.73 -3.55
N HIS A 53 7.04 1.82 -2.34
CA HIS A 53 7.51 0.63 -1.61
C HIS A 53 6.34 -0.31 -1.27
N LEU A 54 5.22 0.24 -0.80
CA LEU A 54 4.00 -0.52 -0.51
C LEU A 54 3.45 -1.19 -1.77
N ARG A 55 3.35 -0.44 -2.87
CA ARG A 55 2.92 -1.00 -4.17
C ARG A 55 3.86 -2.12 -4.63
N ALA A 56 5.18 -1.94 -4.47
CA ALA A 56 6.16 -2.96 -4.83
C ALA A 56 6.03 -4.22 -3.95
N ALA A 57 5.78 -4.05 -2.65
CA ALA A 57 5.54 -5.17 -1.74
C ALA A 57 4.32 -5.99 -2.18
N PHE A 58 3.19 -5.33 -2.49
CA PHE A 58 2.00 -6.01 -3.02
C PHE A 58 2.25 -6.70 -4.36
N ALA A 59 2.95 -6.04 -5.29
CA ALA A 59 3.30 -6.62 -6.59
C ALA A 59 4.22 -7.84 -6.47
N SER A 60 5.05 -7.89 -5.42
CA SER A 60 5.96 -9.00 -5.13
C SER A 60 5.37 -10.07 -4.20
N HIS A 61 4.10 -9.94 -3.77
CA HIS A 61 3.49 -10.78 -2.73
C HIS A 61 4.29 -10.80 -1.41
N ASP A 62 4.97 -9.70 -1.08
CA ASP A 62 5.75 -9.53 0.15
C ASP A 62 4.86 -8.97 1.27
N GLY A 63 4.03 -9.85 1.84
CA GLY A 63 3.09 -9.47 2.90
C GLY A 63 3.75 -8.92 4.16
N GLN A 64 4.98 -9.35 4.48
CA GLN A 64 5.72 -8.81 5.62
C GLN A 64 6.13 -7.35 5.39
N ALA A 65 6.66 -7.04 4.21
CA ALA A 65 7.00 -5.66 3.87
C ALA A 65 5.77 -4.75 3.82
N ALA A 66 4.65 -5.24 3.25
CA ALA A 66 3.39 -4.49 3.21
C ALA A 66 2.88 -4.17 4.62
N SER A 67 2.82 -5.19 5.49
CA SER A 67 2.38 -5.02 6.89
C SER A 67 3.30 -4.10 7.70
N HIS A 68 4.63 -4.20 7.52
CA HIS A 68 5.58 -3.28 8.18
C HIS A 68 5.27 -1.83 7.83
N LEU A 69 5.13 -1.52 6.54
CA LEU A 69 4.86 -0.15 6.10
C LEU A 69 3.49 0.34 6.62
N LEU A 70 2.43 -0.45 6.46
CA LEU A 70 1.08 -0.09 6.95
C LEU A 70 1.06 0.19 8.46
N ASN A 71 1.68 -0.68 9.25
CA ASN A 71 1.63 -0.63 10.71
C ASN A 71 2.60 0.40 11.32
N ASN A 72 3.75 0.63 10.70
CA ASN A 72 4.79 1.47 11.31
C ASN A 72 4.85 2.88 10.75
N LEU A 73 4.40 3.10 9.51
CA LEU A 73 4.35 4.43 8.90
C LEU A 73 2.97 5.08 9.03
N TRP A 74 1.92 4.42 8.55
CA TRP A 74 0.61 5.07 8.41
C TRP A 74 -0.31 4.90 9.62
N LEU A 75 -0.28 3.75 10.30
CA LEU A 75 -1.11 3.52 11.49
C LEU A 75 -0.91 4.62 12.55
N PRO A 76 0.30 5.07 12.91
CA PRO A 76 0.47 6.15 13.89
C PRO A 76 -0.22 7.47 13.53
N MET A 77 -0.40 7.78 12.24
CA MET A 77 -1.05 9.01 11.77
C MET A 77 -2.56 9.01 12.02
N ILE A 78 -3.18 7.81 12.07
CA ILE A 78 -4.64 7.67 12.24
C ILE A 78 -5.05 7.38 13.68
N LEU A 79 -4.09 7.17 14.58
CA LEU A 79 -4.35 7.01 16.01
C LEU A 79 -4.75 8.35 16.61
N LYS A 80 -5.99 8.44 17.11
CA LYS A 80 -6.52 9.64 17.80
C LYS A 80 -5.73 10.01 19.07
N THR A 81 -4.95 9.08 19.60
CA THR A 81 -4.06 9.28 20.75
C THR A 81 -2.74 9.95 20.36
N ASN A 82 -2.42 10.08 19.08
CA ASN A 82 -1.23 10.76 18.60
C ASN A 82 -1.37 12.28 18.78
N ALA A 83 -0.38 12.92 19.37
CA ALA A 83 -0.39 14.37 19.60
C ALA A 83 -0.54 15.19 18.30
N ASN A 84 -0.10 14.64 17.17
CA ASN A 84 -0.17 15.28 15.85
C ASN A 84 -1.35 14.75 15.00
N TYR A 85 -2.34 14.11 15.61
CA TYR A 85 -3.51 13.60 14.90
C TYR A 85 -4.34 14.76 14.30
N THR A 86 -4.50 14.73 12.98
CA THR A 86 -5.30 15.72 12.23
C THR A 86 -6.47 15.08 11.48
N GLY A 87 -6.57 13.75 11.47
CA GLY A 87 -7.47 13.02 10.56
C GLY A 87 -6.98 12.94 9.12
N CYS A 88 -5.78 13.44 8.81
CA CYS A 88 -5.14 13.31 7.50
C CYS A 88 -3.77 12.60 7.60
N PHE A 89 -3.16 12.31 6.45
CA PHE A 89 -1.79 11.80 6.35
C PHE A 89 -0.76 12.94 6.29
N TRP A 90 0.41 12.72 6.91
CA TRP A 90 1.46 13.74 7.03
C TRP A 90 2.45 13.71 5.86
N GLU A 91 3.04 14.84 5.52
CA GLU A 91 3.88 15.02 4.34
C GLU A 91 5.23 14.29 4.42
N THR A 92 5.89 14.38 5.57
CA THR A 92 7.20 13.80 5.88
C THR A 92 7.25 13.41 7.35
N LEU A 93 8.10 12.44 7.68
CA LEU A 93 8.41 12.10 9.07
C LEU A 93 9.92 12.12 9.30
N ASP A 94 10.32 12.41 10.53
CA ASP A 94 11.66 12.14 11.01
C ASP A 94 11.82 10.64 11.34
N LEU A 95 13.01 10.26 11.80
CA LEU A 95 13.31 8.88 12.17
C LEU A 95 12.60 8.41 13.44
N ASP A 96 12.06 9.32 14.24
CA ASP A 96 11.26 9.02 15.45
C ASP A 96 9.76 8.93 15.13
N GLY A 97 9.38 9.03 13.85
CA GLY A 97 7.98 8.97 13.41
C GLY A 97 7.18 10.23 13.72
N ARG A 98 7.83 11.37 13.95
CA ARG A 98 7.17 12.69 14.15
C ARG A 98 7.20 13.50 12.85
N PRO A 99 6.43 14.60 12.73
CA PRO A 99 6.47 15.47 11.56
C PRO A 99 7.90 15.92 11.19
N GLY A 100 8.34 15.61 9.97
CA GLY A 100 9.77 15.62 9.60
C GLY A 100 10.45 16.98 9.44
N LEU A 101 9.68 18.07 9.41
CA LEU A 101 10.13 19.47 9.31
C LEU A 101 9.65 20.29 10.52
N GLY A 102 9.29 19.62 11.62
CA GLY A 102 8.66 20.25 12.78
C GLY A 102 7.36 20.94 12.38
N ASP A 103 7.17 22.18 12.85
CA ASP A 103 5.98 23.00 12.58
C ASP A 103 5.77 23.29 11.08
N GLY A 104 6.80 23.13 10.25
CA GLY A 104 6.72 23.34 8.80
C GLY A 104 6.16 22.17 8.00
N THR A 105 6.02 20.97 8.58
CA THR A 105 5.48 19.80 7.89
C THR A 105 3.97 19.93 7.70
N SER A 106 3.48 19.72 6.47
CA SER A 106 2.03 19.58 6.28
C SER A 106 1.52 18.29 6.95
N LEU A 107 0.57 18.44 7.87
CA LEU A 107 -0.12 17.32 8.52
C LEU A 107 -1.37 16.87 7.75
N CYS A 108 -1.61 17.40 6.55
CA CYS A 108 -2.67 16.96 5.66
C CYS A 108 -2.19 17.03 4.21
N HIS A 109 -1.43 16.02 3.79
CA HIS A 109 -0.79 15.99 2.48
C HIS A 109 -1.24 14.77 1.66
N ALA A 110 -1.93 15.04 0.54
CA ALA A 110 -2.58 14.01 -0.26
C ALA A 110 -1.60 13.00 -0.87
N TRP A 111 -0.36 13.38 -1.16
CA TRP A 111 0.64 12.43 -1.69
C TRP A 111 1.01 11.29 -0.73
N SER A 112 0.55 11.37 0.52
CA SER A 112 0.80 10.40 1.57
C SER A 112 -0.31 9.36 1.67
N SER A 113 -1.37 9.48 0.85
CA SER A 113 -2.56 8.62 0.89
C SER A 113 -2.41 7.29 0.13
N GLY A 114 -1.18 6.86 -0.15
CA GLY A 114 -0.88 5.59 -0.83
C GLY A 114 -1.69 4.39 -0.33
N PRO A 115 -1.84 4.17 0.99
CA PRO A 115 -2.62 3.05 1.51
C PRO A 115 -4.05 3.00 1.00
N THR A 116 -4.69 4.15 0.76
CA THR A 116 -6.08 4.17 0.26
C THR A 116 -6.18 3.44 -1.09
N ALA A 117 -5.30 3.77 -2.03
CA ALA A 117 -5.29 3.13 -3.34
C ALA A 117 -4.81 1.67 -3.28
N GLU A 118 -3.76 1.40 -2.50
CA GLU A 118 -3.17 0.06 -2.44
C GLU A 118 -4.05 -0.94 -1.69
N LEU A 119 -4.77 -0.55 -0.65
CA LEU A 119 -5.71 -1.42 0.05
C LEU A 119 -6.94 -1.73 -0.81
N SER A 120 -7.52 -0.74 -1.51
CA SER A 120 -8.61 -0.99 -2.46
C SER A 120 -8.20 -1.90 -3.61
N ARG A 121 -6.99 -1.73 -4.14
CA ARG A 121 -6.48 -2.53 -5.25
C ARG A 121 -6.07 -3.95 -4.84
N ASN A 122 -5.38 -4.09 -3.71
CA ASN A 122 -4.71 -5.35 -3.38
C ASN A 122 -5.37 -6.11 -2.23
N VAL A 123 -5.91 -5.41 -1.21
CA VAL A 123 -6.60 -6.09 -0.08
C VAL A 123 -8.05 -6.39 -0.42
N LEU A 124 -8.81 -5.38 -0.86
CA LEU A 124 -10.15 -5.62 -1.43
C LEU A 124 -10.05 -6.41 -2.74
N GLY A 125 -9.00 -6.14 -3.52
CA GLY A 125 -8.58 -6.98 -4.65
C GLY A 125 -9.09 -6.53 -6.01
N ILE A 126 -9.78 -5.39 -6.12
CA ILE A 126 -10.34 -4.92 -7.40
C ILE A 126 -9.24 -4.26 -8.23
N GLN A 127 -8.92 -4.82 -9.40
CA GLN A 127 -7.85 -4.33 -10.26
C GLN A 127 -8.32 -4.15 -11.71
N PRO A 128 -8.00 -3.01 -12.37
CA PRO A 128 -8.24 -2.86 -13.80
C PRO A 128 -7.26 -3.74 -14.58
N VAL A 129 -7.79 -4.48 -15.56
CA VAL A 129 -7.02 -5.25 -16.55
C VAL A 129 -6.92 -4.47 -17.86
N ALA A 130 -8.01 -3.79 -18.24
CA ALA A 130 -8.05 -2.87 -19.38
C ALA A 130 -8.38 -1.43 -18.93
N PRO A 131 -8.03 -0.41 -19.72
CA PRO A 131 -8.36 0.99 -19.41
C PRO A 131 -9.84 1.19 -19.09
N GLY A 132 -10.10 2.00 -18.06
CA GLY A 132 -11.46 2.36 -17.66
C GLY A 132 -12.29 1.25 -17.01
N PHE A 133 -11.70 0.11 -16.61
CA PHE A 133 -12.40 -1.04 -16.01
C PHE A 133 -13.39 -1.74 -16.95
N ARG A 134 -13.15 -1.70 -18.28
CA ARG A 134 -13.86 -2.59 -19.22
C ARG A 134 -13.62 -4.06 -18.90
N GLU A 135 -12.37 -4.37 -18.59
CA GLU A 135 -11.93 -5.65 -18.06
C GLU A 135 -11.26 -5.40 -16.71
N TRP A 136 -11.58 -6.25 -15.74
CA TRP A 136 -11.10 -6.15 -14.38
C TRP A 136 -10.92 -7.55 -13.78
N ARG A 137 -10.27 -7.61 -12.62
CA ARG A 137 -10.12 -8.85 -11.86
C ARG A 137 -10.29 -8.61 -10.37
N VAL A 138 -10.65 -9.66 -9.65
CA VAL A 138 -10.69 -9.68 -8.18
C VAL A 138 -9.64 -10.65 -7.66
N ALA A 139 -8.56 -10.10 -7.12
CA ALA A 139 -7.42 -10.85 -6.60
C ALA A 139 -6.99 -10.31 -5.21
N PRO A 140 -7.72 -10.68 -4.14
CA PRO A 140 -7.44 -10.19 -2.80
C PRO A 140 -6.16 -10.80 -2.22
N GLN A 141 -5.39 -9.96 -1.54
CA GLN A 141 -4.28 -10.34 -0.66
C GLN A 141 -4.69 -10.03 0.78
N SER A 142 -4.97 -11.06 1.57
CA SER A 142 -5.62 -10.88 2.88
C SER A 142 -4.76 -10.14 3.90
N LEU A 143 -3.43 -10.22 3.80
CA LEU A 143 -2.48 -9.71 4.81
C LEU A 143 -2.82 -10.17 6.24
N GLY A 144 -3.40 -11.36 6.39
CA GLY A 144 -3.84 -11.90 7.69
C GLY A 144 -5.21 -11.43 8.17
N LEU A 145 -5.91 -10.57 7.41
CA LEU A 145 -7.31 -10.25 7.66
C LEU A 145 -8.21 -11.43 7.29
N THR A 146 -9.30 -11.59 8.03
CA THR A 146 -10.31 -12.62 7.76
C THR A 146 -11.43 -12.15 6.85
N TRP A 147 -11.53 -10.84 6.58
CA TRP A 147 -12.51 -10.30 5.65
C TRP A 147 -12.08 -8.93 5.12
N ALA A 148 -12.61 -8.57 3.95
CA ALA A 148 -12.72 -7.18 3.52
C ALA A 148 -13.95 -6.98 2.64
N LYS A 149 -14.54 -5.78 2.72
CA LYS A 149 -15.72 -5.40 1.95
C LYS A 149 -15.58 -3.96 1.47
N GLY A 150 -15.95 -3.70 0.22
CA GLY A 150 -15.95 -2.36 -0.35
C GLY A 150 -16.36 -2.36 -1.82
N SER A 151 -16.37 -1.17 -2.42
CA SER A 151 -16.63 -0.99 -3.85
C SER A 151 -15.59 -0.09 -4.51
N GLN A 152 -15.43 -0.29 -5.81
CA GLN A 152 -14.65 0.55 -6.71
C GLN A 152 -15.62 1.22 -7.69
N PRO A 153 -15.82 2.55 -7.58
CA PRO A 153 -16.58 3.29 -8.59
C PRO A 153 -15.86 3.23 -9.94
N THR A 154 -16.62 2.95 -11.00
CA THR A 154 -16.13 2.94 -12.38
C THR A 154 -17.08 3.74 -13.29
N PRO A 155 -16.65 4.11 -14.52
CA PRO A 155 -17.54 4.75 -15.49
C PRO A 155 -18.79 3.94 -15.86
N PHE A 156 -18.85 2.64 -15.54
CA PHE A 156 -19.97 1.76 -15.88
C PHE A 156 -20.88 1.45 -14.68
N GLY A 157 -20.54 1.96 -13.49
CA GLY A 157 -21.16 1.61 -12.21
C GLY A 157 -20.14 1.00 -11.25
N ASP A 158 -20.59 0.67 -10.06
CA ASP A 158 -19.73 0.15 -9.01
C ASP A 158 -19.42 -1.33 -9.21
N ILE A 159 -18.16 -1.71 -9.01
CA ILE A 159 -17.77 -3.09 -8.74
C ILE A 159 -17.71 -3.25 -7.23
N ALA A 160 -18.54 -4.10 -6.64
CA ALA A 160 -18.54 -4.35 -5.19
C ALA A 160 -18.02 -5.75 -4.89
N VAL A 161 -17.19 -5.86 -3.85
CA VAL A 161 -16.57 -7.11 -3.40
C VAL A 161 -16.77 -7.27 -1.90
N ASP A 162 -17.15 -8.48 -1.48
CA ASP A 162 -17.19 -8.92 -0.08
C ASP A 162 -16.51 -10.29 -0.03
N TRP A 163 -15.32 -10.37 0.56
CA TRP A 163 -14.64 -11.63 0.78
C TRP A 163 -14.45 -11.92 2.27
N ARG A 164 -14.54 -13.20 2.62
CA ARG A 164 -14.43 -13.71 3.99
C ARG A 164 -13.69 -15.03 4.02
N ILE A 165 -12.93 -15.25 5.08
CA ILE A 165 -12.21 -16.47 5.41
C ILE A 165 -12.78 -16.97 6.73
N ASP A 166 -13.35 -18.17 6.73
CA ASP A 166 -13.89 -18.78 7.96
C ASP A 166 -12.80 -19.46 8.81
N GLU A 167 -13.19 -20.01 9.95
CA GLU A 167 -12.28 -20.70 10.89
C GLU A 167 -11.61 -21.95 10.28
N ALA A 168 -12.22 -22.56 9.27
CA ALA A 168 -11.66 -23.69 8.53
C ALA A 168 -10.74 -23.26 7.38
N GLY A 169 -10.59 -21.95 7.14
CA GLY A 169 -9.79 -21.38 6.06
C GLY A 169 -10.50 -21.35 4.70
N LEU A 170 -11.81 -21.64 4.65
CA LEU A 170 -12.59 -21.56 3.42
C LEU A 170 -12.80 -20.10 3.04
N VAL A 171 -12.48 -19.77 1.79
CA VAL A 171 -12.64 -18.42 1.24
C VAL A 171 -13.95 -18.32 0.48
N THR A 172 -14.82 -17.41 0.89
CA THR A 172 -16.03 -17.01 0.16
C THR A 172 -15.83 -15.62 -0.41
N ILE A 173 -16.07 -15.43 -1.71
CA ILE A 173 -15.98 -14.14 -2.39
C ILE A 173 -17.30 -13.89 -3.11
N THR A 174 -17.96 -12.78 -2.78
CA THR A 174 -19.13 -12.27 -3.52
C THR A 174 -18.70 -11.05 -4.32
N VAL A 175 -19.05 -11.04 -5.60
CA VAL A 175 -18.74 -9.93 -6.51
C VAL A 175 -20.00 -9.48 -7.21
N GLU A 176 -20.29 -8.19 -7.11
CA GLU A 176 -21.32 -7.50 -7.88
C GLU A 176 -20.63 -6.59 -8.90
N SER A 177 -21.11 -6.59 -10.14
CA SER A 177 -20.47 -5.85 -11.21
C SER A 177 -21.46 -5.21 -12.15
N PRO A 178 -21.09 -4.10 -12.80
CA PRO A 178 -21.97 -3.43 -13.75
C PRO A 178 -22.07 -4.22 -15.06
N VAL A 179 -23.26 -4.17 -15.67
CA VAL A 179 -23.54 -4.78 -16.97
C VAL A 179 -22.57 -4.25 -18.04
N GLY A 180 -22.10 -5.14 -18.92
CA GLY A 180 -21.21 -4.77 -20.03
C GLY A 180 -19.74 -4.59 -19.63
N THR A 181 -19.33 -5.14 -18.48
CA THR A 181 -17.93 -5.31 -18.10
C THR A 181 -17.58 -6.78 -17.94
N HIS A 182 -16.29 -7.10 -17.98
CA HIS A 182 -15.79 -8.47 -17.83
C HIS A 182 -14.85 -8.59 -16.63
N GLY A 183 -15.16 -9.49 -15.71
CA GLY A 183 -14.39 -9.77 -14.50
C GLY A 183 -13.81 -11.18 -14.50
N THR A 184 -12.61 -11.34 -13.94
CA THR A 184 -11.98 -12.65 -13.64
C THR A 184 -11.60 -12.79 -12.18
#